data_AF-A0A5S9M537-F1
#
_entry.id   AF-A0A5S9M537-F1
#
_cell.length_a   1.000
_cell.length_b   1.000
_cell.length_c   1.000
_cell.angle_alpha   90.00
_cell.angle_beta   90.00
_cell.angle_gamma   90.00
#
_symmetry.space_group_name_H-M   'P 1'
#
loop_
_entity.id
_entity.type
_entity.pdbx_description
1 polymer ?
#
loop_
_entity_poly.entity_id
_entity_poly.type
_entity_poly.pdbx_seq_one_letter_code
_entity_poly.pdbx_strand_id
1 'polypeptide(L)' 'MKTFIQKRGLGFFLIAAVLLWLKTYSAYLIEFKLGISNVLQHIFLLFVNPISSSLFFLGFALLFKKKNGSLPLSL' A
#
# COMPACT_ATOMS: atom_id res chain seq x y z
N MET A 1 -4.10 3.33 24.82
CA MET A 1 -4.60 3.95 23.57
C MET A 1 -3.78 3.66 22.30
N LYS A 2 -2.49 3.27 22.37
CA LYS A 2 -1.67 3.03 21.16
C LYS A 2 -2.14 1.83 20.29
N THR A 3 -2.73 0.82 20.91
CA THR A 3 -3.20 -0.41 20.25
C THR A 3 -4.50 -0.24 19.45
N PHE A 4 -5.32 0.76 19.79
CA PHE A 4 -6.62 1.00 19.17
C PHE A 4 -6.50 1.63 17.76
N ILE A 5 -5.57 2.59 17.63
CA ILE A 5 -5.25 3.25 16.35
C ILE A 5 -4.59 2.26 15.37
N GLN A 6 -3.75 1.35 15.87
CA GLN A 6 -3.10 0.32 15.06
C GLN A 6 -4.10 -0.64 14.40
N LYS A 7 -5.07 -1.18 15.15
CA LYS A 7 -6.03 -2.15 14.59
C LYS A 7 -7.04 -1.52 13.63
N ARG A 8 -7.51 -0.29 13.91
CA ARG A 8 -8.49 0.41 13.05
C ARG A 8 -7.84 1.09 11.84
N GLY A 9 -6.63 1.64 12.00
CA GLY A 9 -5.89 2.30 10.91
C GLY A 9 -5.49 1.34 9.80
N LEU A 10 -5.12 0.09 10.14
CA LEU A 10 -4.82 -0.95 9.17
C LEU A 10 -6.06 -1.34 8.34
N GLY A 11 -7.23 -1.46 8.96
CA GLY A 11 -8.48 -1.75 8.24
C GLY A 11 -8.84 -0.66 7.24
N PHE A 12 -8.78 0.61 7.65
CA PHE A 12 -9.00 1.76 6.77
C PHE A 12 -7.98 1.81 5.63
N PHE A 13 -6.70 1.59 5.93
CA PHE A 13 -5.64 1.56 4.92
C PHE A 13 -5.85 0.44 3.89
N LEU A 14 -6.21 -0.77 4.34
CA LEU A 14 -6.50 -1.90 3.44
C LEU A 14 -7.70 -1.60 2.53
N ILE A 15 -8.78 -1.02 3.08
CA ILE A 15 -9.96 -0.65 2.28
C ILE A 15 -9.59 0.43 1.26
N ALA A 16 -8.84 1.46 1.66
CA ALA A 16 -8.37 2.50 0.75
C ALA A 16 -7.44 1.94 -0.35
N ALA A 17 -6.56 1.00 0.00
CA ALA A 17 -5.70 0.31 -0.95
C ALA A 17 -6.51 -0.49 -1.97
N VAL A 18 -7.53 -1.25 -1.52
CA VAL A 18 -8.42 -2.01 -2.40
C VAL A 18 -9.25 -1.09 -3.31
N LEU A 19 -9.77 0.02 -2.79
CA LEU A 19 -10.53 1.01 -3.57
C LEU A 19 -9.67 1.68 -4.66
N LEU A 20 -8.44 2.06 -4.31
CA LEU A 20 -7.47 2.60 -5.28
C LEU A 20 -7.02 1.55 -6.31
N TRP A 21 -6.90 0.29 -5.88
CA TRP A 21 -6.60 -0.85 -6.75
C TRP A 21 -7.73 -1.07 -7.78
N LEU A 22 -8.99 -1.07 -7.33
CA LEU A 22 -10.15 -1.20 -8.22
C LEU A 22 -10.23 -0.04 -9.23
N LYS A 23 -10.04 1.21 -8.79
CA LYS A 23 -10.08 2.39 -9.66
C LYS A 23 -9.06 2.28 -10.80
N THR A 24 -7.82 1.93 -10.47
CA THR A 24 -6.73 1.84 -11.44
C THR A 24 -6.91 0.64 -12.37
N TYR A 25 -7.41 -0.48 -11.86
CA TYR A 25 -7.82 -1.63 -12.67
C TYR A 25 -8.89 -1.27 -13.70
N SER A 26 -9.95 -0.57 -13.28
CA SER A 26 -11.01 -0.12 -14.19
C SER A 26 -10.50 0.89 -15.22
N ALA A 27 -9.66 1.85 -14.83
CA ALA A 27 -9.04 2.77 -15.79
C ALA A 27 -8.19 2.04 -16.84
N TYR A 28 -7.49 0.97 -16.44
CA TYR A 28 -6.74 0.13 -17.37
C TYR A 28 -7.61 -0.63 -18.36
N LEU A 29 -8.81 -1.07 -17.95
CA LEU A 29 -9.74 -1.75 -18.86
C LEU A 29 -10.52 -0.81 -19.78
N ILE A 30 -10.84 0.39 -19.29
CA ILE A 30 -11.78 1.32 -19.96
C ILE A 30 -11.03 2.31 -20.86
N GLU A 31 -9.99 2.96 -20.34
CA GLU A 31 -9.30 4.04 -21.06
C GLU A 31 -8.07 3.54 -21.81
N PHE A 32 -7.37 2.56 -21.25
CA PHE A 32 -6.20 2.00 -21.90
C PHE A 32 -6.61 0.83 -22.79
N LYS A 33 -6.78 1.08 -24.09
CA LYS A 33 -6.56 0.05 -25.12
C LYS A 33 -5.06 -0.27 -25.19
N LEU A 34 -4.52 -0.81 -24.11
CA LEU A 34 -3.18 -1.35 -24.10
C LEU A 34 -3.19 -2.46 -25.15
N GLY A 35 -2.48 -2.29 -26.27
CA GLY A 35 -2.24 -3.33 -27.28
C GLY A 35 -1.39 -4.48 -26.74
N ILE A 36 -1.67 -4.92 -25.51
CA ILE A 36 -1.03 -6.00 -24.80
C ILE A 36 -1.67 -7.29 -25.29
N SER A 37 -0.93 -8.05 -26.08
CA SER A 37 -1.33 -9.38 -26.53
C SER A 37 -1.15 -10.47 -25.46
N ASN A 38 -0.39 -10.18 -24.39
CA ASN A 38 0.04 -11.17 -23.42
C ASN A 38 -0.60 -10.99 -22.03
N VAL A 39 -1.30 -12.03 -21.56
CA VAL A 39 -1.97 -12.11 -20.25
C VAL A 39 -1.03 -11.78 -19.09
N LEU A 40 0.27 -12.12 -19.20
CA LEU A 40 1.27 -11.81 -18.18
C LEU A 40 1.55 -10.31 -18.02
N GLN A 41 1.48 -9.51 -19.10
CA GLN A 41 1.62 -8.05 -19.00
C GLN A 41 0.38 -7.44 -18.35
N HIS A 42 -0.81 -8.00 -18.60
CA HIS A 42 -2.02 -7.64 -17.88
C HIS A 42 -1.88 -7.95 -16.38
N ILE A 43 -1.46 -9.15 -16.00
CA ILE A 43 -1.29 -9.50 -14.59
C ILE A 43 -0.23 -8.60 -13.92
N PHE A 44 0.92 -8.35 -14.57
CA PHE A 44 1.98 -7.53 -13.98
C PHE A 44 1.59 -6.06 -13.85
N LEU A 45 1.04 -5.42 -14.89
CA LEU A 45 0.65 -4.00 -14.82
C LEU A 45 -0.55 -3.77 -13.89
N LEU A 46 -1.53 -4.68 -13.86
CA LEU A 46 -2.73 -4.52 -13.04
C LEU A 46 -2.53 -4.93 -11.57
N PHE A 47 -1.65 -5.91 -11.25
CA PHE A 47 -1.34 -6.25 -9.85
C PHE A 47 -0.21 -5.43 -9.25
N VAL A 48 0.89 -5.20 -9.98
CA VAL A 48 2.07 -4.54 -9.41
C VAL A 48 1.79 -3.07 -9.13
N ASN A 49 1.11 -2.36 -10.03
CA ASN A 49 1.00 -0.90 -9.92
C ASN A 49 0.41 -0.42 -8.56
N PRO A 50 -0.70 -0.97 -8.04
CA PRO A 50 -1.28 -0.40 -6.82
C PRO A 50 -0.78 -1.10 -5.54
N ILE A 51 -0.19 -2.30 -5.65
CA ILE A 51 0.60 -2.92 -4.57
C ILE A 51 1.90 -2.12 -4.36
N SER A 52 2.55 -1.66 -5.44
CA SER A 52 3.78 -0.87 -5.37
C SER A 52 3.59 0.42 -4.58
N SER A 53 2.52 1.18 -4.82
CA SER A 53 2.25 2.40 -4.04
C SER A 53 1.98 2.07 -2.57
N SER A 54 1.17 1.05 -2.29
CA SER A 54 0.83 0.64 -0.91
C SER A 54 2.07 0.16 -0.14
N LEU A 55 2.92 -0.63 -0.80
CA LEU A 55 4.18 -1.14 -0.26
C LEU A 55 5.23 -0.03 -0.13
N PHE A 56 5.24 0.95 -1.05
CA PHE A 56 6.07 2.15 -0.97
C PHE A 56 5.70 2.99 0.26
N PHE A 57 4.42 3.27 0.49
CA PHE A 57 3.98 4.00 1.68
C PHE A 57 4.21 3.22 2.98
N LEU A 58 4.06 1.88 2.97
CA LEU A 58 4.43 1.03 4.10
C LEU A 58 5.93 1.07 4.39
N GLY A 59 6.77 0.94 3.37
CA GLY A 59 8.22 1.08 3.47
C GLY A 59 8.62 2.45 4.00
N PHE A 60 7.98 3.51 3.51
CA PHE A 60 8.19 4.88 3.97
C PHE A 60 7.78 5.05 5.44
N ALA A 61 6.65 4.48 5.86
CA ALA A 61 6.18 4.50 7.24
C ALA A 61 7.15 3.79 8.20
N LEU A 62 7.87 2.75 7.75
CA LEU A 62 8.86 2.05 8.55
C LEU A 62 10.10 2.91 8.83
N LEU A 63 10.45 3.87 7.96
CA LEU A 63 11.57 4.80 8.19
C LEU A 63 11.33 5.75 9.37
N PHE A 64 10.06 6.09 9.64
CA PHE A 64 9.68 6.97 10.76
C PHE A 64 9.42 6.21 12.07
N LYS A 65 9.60 4.87 12.10
CA LYS A 65 9.44 4.07 13.31
C LYS A 65 10.57 4.36 14.29
N LYS A 66 10.35 5.35 15.17
CA LYS A 66 11.25 5.70 16.28
C LYS A 66 11.44 4.49 17.21
N LYS A 67 12.65 3.92 17.21
CA LYS A 67 13.12 3.02 18.28
C LYS A 67 13.31 3.88 19.52
N ASN A 68 12.31 3.93 20.39
CA ASN A 68 12.50 4.48 21.73
C ASN A 68 13.49 3.56 22.45
N GLY A 69 14.78 3.87 22.33
CA GLY A 69 15.79 3.39 23.25
C GLY A 69 15.40 3.89 24.62
N SER A 70 14.86 3.01 25.44
CA SER A 70 14.87 3.18 26.89
C SER A 70 16.33 3.22 27.31
N LEU A 71 16.91 4.42 27.29
CA LEU A 71 18.04 4.73 28.15
C LEU A 71 17.42 4.92 29.54
N PRO A 72 17.60 3.98 30.48
CA PRO A 72 17.35 4.31 31.87
C PRO A 72 18.40 5.35 32.24
N LEU A 73 17.98 6.62 32.35
CA LEU A 73 18.73 7.55 33.19
C LEU A 73 18.57 7.05 34.62
N SER A 74 19.51 6.23 35.08
CA SER A 74 19.85 6.15 36.49
C SER A 74 21.00 7.13 36.74
N LEU A 75 20.68 8.13 37.56
CA LEU A 75 21.50 9.20 38.13
C LEU A 75 22.97 8.86 38.36
#